data_AF-A0A835ZHM4-F1
#
_entry.id   AF-A0A835ZHM4-F1
#
_cell.length_a   1.000
_cell.length_b   1.000
_cell.length_c   1.000
_cell.angle_alpha   90.00
_cell.angle_beta   90.00
_cell.angle_gamma   90.00
#
_symmetry.space_group_name_H-M   'P 1'
#
loop_
_entity.id
_entity.type
_entity.pdbx_description
1 polymer ?
#
loop_
_entity_poly.entity_id
_entity_poly.type
_entity_poly.pdbx_seq_one_letter_code
_entity_poly.pdbx_strand_id
1 'polypeptide(L)'
;MLASARRELVGACALDWRAALVSDAALEVEVTAAAADAPAAAAGALRCRLDLVASPADAMVPLAAPTVELLMSNAHAAARSRARDFYLYCQRWWDELAQAGPAQSAHAANDSNVRLFAVDERGRRRCVCSFLPRAAATAAATGRLVHSPRHAARIVNLIPYAARRGVGGGGGGDSGGAQWLSAHTFLAQRRGGAAEHALLLAALLCGFGLDAYVCLGEIRDDDAAGAAAAAGGDAQPRRSSRAHAWVATYFGPHAAQRVTFWEPLTGARVAAPAHPFVTLSCVFNAQSLYANKQPDHRLAHTALDLGDAGAWKALAPERIAAAAAHDDLSADVALLPSPLDAAAAAVELEAALRASIAQHRAQLGLSTTFDDGLSYVLQAALAAYEAERVAGVAFGGAEFEDAVRRAVPDGHCFKGHPACFAHADPTHVFGALRAGALSGEILATVGDNTRFALRVQAHAYAEASVAVWVMLAVRYQPLRSL
;
A
#
# COMPACT_ATOMS: atom_id res chain seq x y z
N MET A 1 -12.25 -18.58 -11.07
CA MET A 1 -11.92 -17.45 -11.99
C MET A 1 -12.37 -16.09 -11.45
N LEU A 2 -11.68 -15.56 -10.42
CA LEU A 2 -11.65 -14.11 -10.18
C LEU A 2 -10.53 -13.55 -11.06
N ALA A 3 -10.80 -13.44 -12.36
CA ALA A 3 -9.91 -12.71 -13.24
C ALA A 3 -9.70 -11.32 -12.64
N SER A 4 -8.44 -10.91 -12.57
CA SER A 4 -7.95 -9.58 -12.21
C SER A 4 -8.53 -8.52 -13.16
N ALA A 5 -9.84 -8.30 -13.12
CA ALA A 5 -10.48 -7.23 -13.86
C ALA A 5 -9.95 -5.93 -13.28
N ARG A 6 -9.17 -5.23 -14.11
CA ARG A 6 -8.60 -3.94 -13.79
C ARG A 6 -9.73 -2.99 -13.36
N ARG A 7 -9.78 -2.66 -12.08
CA ARG A 7 -10.74 -1.69 -11.54
C ARG A 7 -10.19 -0.30 -11.74
N GLU A 8 -11.01 0.58 -12.27
CA GLU A 8 -10.65 1.98 -12.50
C GLU A 8 -11.75 2.86 -11.94
N LEU A 9 -11.35 3.91 -11.23
CA LEU A 9 -12.29 4.89 -10.74
C LEU A 9 -12.74 5.76 -11.91
N VAL A 10 -14.03 5.69 -12.24
CA VAL A 10 -14.65 6.52 -13.28
C VAL A 10 -15.05 7.88 -12.73
N GLY A 11 -15.53 7.91 -11.48
CA GLY A 11 -15.88 9.14 -10.79
C GLY A 11 -16.36 8.89 -9.36
N ALA A 12 -16.51 9.98 -8.61
CA ALA A 12 -16.93 9.94 -7.21
C ALA A 12 -17.95 11.05 -6.91
N CYS A 13 -18.91 10.74 -6.05
CA CYS A 13 -19.85 11.71 -5.48
C CYS A 13 -20.02 11.43 -3.98
N ALA A 14 -20.56 12.41 -3.25
CA ALA A 14 -20.96 12.26 -1.86
C ALA A 14 -22.48 12.46 -1.77
N LEU A 15 -23.14 11.56 -1.06
CA LEU A 15 -24.57 11.63 -0.76
C LEU A 15 -24.76 11.92 0.71
N ASP A 16 -25.55 12.95 1.02
CA ASP A 16 -25.97 13.22 2.38
C ASP A 16 -27.21 12.39 2.68
N TRP A 17 -27.05 11.37 3.52
CA TRP A 17 -28.13 10.46 3.89
C TRP A 17 -29.34 11.18 4.51
N ARG A 18 -29.15 12.40 5.06
CA ARG A 18 -30.25 13.19 5.65
C ARG A 18 -31.31 13.57 4.63
N ALA A 19 -30.99 13.58 3.33
CA ALA A 19 -31.99 13.75 2.27
C ALA A 19 -33.09 12.68 2.32
N ALA A 20 -32.75 11.45 2.74
CA ALA A 20 -33.70 10.34 2.91
C ALA A 20 -34.71 10.56 4.06
N LEU A 21 -34.42 11.48 5.00
CA LEU A 21 -35.36 11.81 6.09
C LEU A 21 -36.54 12.67 5.60
N VAL A 22 -36.38 13.32 4.46
CA VAL A 22 -37.33 14.32 3.93
C VAL A 22 -38.16 13.78 2.79
N SER A 23 -37.56 12.92 1.96
CA SER A 23 -38.15 12.47 0.71
C SER A 23 -37.70 11.06 0.38
N ASP A 24 -38.66 10.24 -0.05
CA ASP A 24 -38.44 8.92 -0.66
C ASP A 24 -38.27 9.02 -2.20
N ALA A 25 -38.16 10.25 -2.72
CA ALA A 25 -37.96 10.47 -4.14
C ALA A 25 -36.55 10.06 -4.57
N ALA A 26 -36.46 9.59 -5.82
CA ALA A 26 -35.17 9.36 -6.45
C ALA A 26 -34.38 10.67 -6.56
N LEU A 27 -33.16 10.66 -6.06
CA LEU A 27 -32.17 11.73 -6.15
C LEU A 27 -31.37 11.55 -7.44
N GLU A 28 -31.25 12.61 -8.23
CA GLU A 28 -30.29 12.66 -9.33
C GLU A 28 -29.01 13.34 -8.86
N VAL A 29 -27.90 12.61 -8.93
CA VAL A 29 -26.63 13.01 -8.32
C VAL A 29 -25.57 13.02 -9.40
N GLU A 30 -24.98 14.18 -9.60
CA GLU A 30 -23.87 14.36 -10.54
C GLU A 30 -22.61 13.70 -9.98
N VAL A 31 -21.97 12.87 -10.81
CA VAL A 31 -20.73 12.18 -10.48
C VAL A 31 -19.58 13.00 -11.05
N THR A 32 -18.68 13.44 -10.17
CA THR A 32 -17.46 14.12 -10.58
C THR A 32 -16.50 13.11 -11.17
N ALA A 33 -16.03 13.35 -12.39
CA ALA A 33 -15.06 12.47 -13.05
C ALA A 33 -13.76 12.42 -12.25
N ALA A 34 -13.22 11.22 -12.12
CA ALA A 34 -11.91 10.99 -11.54
C ALA A 34 -10.83 11.31 -12.58
N ALA A 35 -10.66 12.59 -12.90
CA ALA A 35 -9.58 13.05 -13.75
C ALA A 35 -8.47 13.66 -12.88
N ALA A 36 -7.23 13.26 -13.12
CA ALA A 36 -6.06 13.76 -12.40
C ALA A 36 -5.80 15.26 -12.70
N ASP A 37 -6.20 15.77 -13.87
CA ASP A 37 -5.73 17.08 -14.37
C ASP A 37 -6.77 17.90 -15.17
N ALA A 38 -8.07 17.54 -15.15
CA ALA A 38 -9.13 18.32 -15.80
C ALA A 38 -10.02 19.03 -14.76
N PRO A 39 -10.55 20.25 -15.04
CA PRO A 39 -11.54 20.86 -14.17
C PRO A 39 -12.69 19.88 -14.01
N ALA A 40 -13.17 19.71 -12.76
CA ALA A 40 -14.21 18.77 -12.33
C ALA A 40 -15.30 18.57 -13.39
N ALA A 41 -15.06 17.65 -14.33
CA ALA A 41 -15.96 17.38 -15.43
C ALA A 41 -16.99 16.37 -14.92
N ALA A 42 -18.24 16.51 -15.35
CA ALA A 42 -19.25 15.51 -15.06
C ALA A 42 -18.87 14.19 -15.75
N ALA A 43 -18.68 13.12 -14.98
CA ALA A 43 -18.60 11.76 -15.54
C ALA A 43 -19.99 11.25 -15.97
N GLY A 44 -21.04 11.79 -15.36
CA GLY A 44 -22.43 11.43 -15.61
C GLY A 44 -23.30 11.75 -14.40
N ALA A 45 -24.57 11.31 -14.44
CA ALA A 45 -25.49 11.40 -13.32
C ALA A 45 -25.95 10.00 -12.92
N LEU A 46 -26.06 9.76 -11.61
CA LEU A 46 -26.68 8.58 -11.05
C LEU A 46 -28.05 8.94 -10.49
N ARG A 47 -29.04 8.10 -10.78
CA ARG A 47 -30.35 8.17 -10.14
C ARG A 47 -30.38 7.17 -9.01
N CYS A 48 -30.41 7.66 -7.78
CA CYS A 48 -30.32 6.87 -6.56
C CYS A 48 -31.59 7.06 -5.71
N ARG A 49 -32.05 6.01 -5.04
CA ARG A 49 -33.04 6.13 -3.96
C ARG A 49 -32.37 5.69 -2.66
N LEU A 50 -32.62 6.43 -1.58
CA LEU A 50 -32.03 6.18 -0.26
C LEU A 50 -33.15 5.80 0.71
N ASP A 51 -33.13 4.56 1.18
CA ASP A 51 -34.14 4.04 2.10
C ASP A 51 -33.46 3.78 3.47
N LEU A 52 -33.98 4.34 4.56
CA LEU A 52 -33.45 4.13 5.91
C LEU A 52 -34.01 2.82 6.52
N VAL A 53 -33.16 1.79 6.64
CA VAL A 53 -33.58 0.41 7.00
C VAL A 53 -33.84 0.20 8.50
N ALA A 54 -33.50 1.16 9.36
CA ALA A 54 -33.82 1.09 10.78
C ALA A 54 -34.21 2.48 11.30
N SER A 55 -35.50 2.66 11.59
CA SER A 55 -35.93 3.70 12.51
C SER A 55 -36.59 3.00 13.70
N PRO A 56 -36.15 3.23 14.95
CA PRO A 56 -36.92 2.78 16.10
C PRO A 56 -38.32 3.37 15.99
N ALA A 57 -39.35 2.52 15.97
CA ALA A 57 -40.74 2.93 15.80
C ALA A 57 -41.18 4.03 16.80
N ASP A 58 -40.49 4.15 17.93
CA ASP A 58 -40.74 5.13 18.99
C ASP A 58 -39.89 6.43 18.92
N ALA A 59 -38.97 6.57 17.94
CA ALA A 59 -38.03 7.70 17.88
C ALA A 59 -38.31 8.73 16.77
N MET A 60 -39.35 8.54 15.94
CA MET A 60 -39.65 9.44 14.84
C MET A 60 -40.64 10.52 15.26
N VAL A 61 -40.12 11.66 15.72
CA VAL A 61 -40.77 12.92 15.34
C VAL A 61 -40.50 13.07 13.84
N PRO A 62 -41.52 13.14 12.97
CA PRO A 62 -41.30 13.41 11.55
C PRO A 62 -40.62 14.78 11.46
N LEU A 63 -39.33 14.79 11.13
CA LEU A 63 -38.61 16.03 10.90
C LEU A 63 -39.21 16.66 9.64
N ALA A 64 -39.80 17.84 9.78
CA ALA A 64 -40.36 18.55 8.64
C ALA A 64 -39.25 18.86 7.63
N ALA A 65 -39.56 18.72 6.34
CA ALA A 65 -38.63 19.00 5.22
C ALA A 65 -37.81 20.29 5.41
N PRO A 66 -38.43 21.44 5.77
CA PRO A 66 -37.69 22.70 5.91
C PRO A 66 -36.68 22.68 7.05
N THR A 67 -36.93 21.91 8.11
CA THR A 67 -36.01 21.77 9.25
C THR A 67 -34.77 21.01 8.85
N VAL A 68 -34.91 19.89 8.14
CA VAL A 68 -33.76 19.09 7.69
C VAL A 68 -32.94 19.85 6.66
N GLU A 69 -33.59 20.51 5.68
CA GLU A 69 -32.91 21.35 4.69
C GLU A 69 -32.12 22.49 5.34
N LEU A 70 -32.72 23.17 6.34
CA LEU A 70 -32.03 24.21 7.11
C LEU A 70 -30.83 23.65 7.87
N LEU A 71 -30.95 22.49 8.51
CA LEU A 71 -29.84 21.83 9.22
C LEU A 71 -28.71 21.43 8.27
N MET A 72 -29.05 20.91 7.08
CA MET A 72 -28.07 20.57 6.05
C MET A 72 -27.35 21.82 5.53
N SER A 73 -28.09 22.88 5.22
CA SER A 73 -27.54 24.16 4.79
C SER A 73 -26.59 24.77 5.83
N ASN A 74 -27.01 24.79 7.10
CA ASN A 74 -26.18 25.25 8.21
C ASN A 74 -24.92 24.40 8.39
N ALA A 75 -25.03 23.07 8.28
CA ALA A 75 -23.87 22.18 8.35
C ALA A 75 -22.87 22.43 7.21
N HIS A 76 -23.34 22.61 5.97
CA HIS A 76 -22.50 22.95 4.82
C HIS A 76 -21.84 24.33 4.96
N ALA A 77 -22.57 25.34 5.46
CA ALA A 77 -22.03 26.67 5.73
C ALA A 77 -20.93 26.62 6.82
N ALA A 78 -21.19 25.91 7.92
CA ALA A 78 -20.22 25.72 8.99
C ALA A 78 -18.97 24.94 8.53
N ALA A 79 -19.12 23.92 7.68
CA ALA A 79 -18.00 23.20 7.08
C ALA A 79 -17.14 24.13 6.21
N ARG A 80 -17.76 24.94 5.33
CA ARG A 80 -17.04 25.92 4.49
C ARG A 80 -16.30 26.98 5.31
N SER A 81 -16.92 27.51 6.38
CA SER A 81 -16.26 28.48 7.25
C SER A 81 -15.02 27.88 7.91
N ARG A 82 -15.15 26.68 8.50
CA ARG A 82 -14.01 25.99 9.14
C ARG A 82 -12.89 25.68 8.16
N ALA A 83 -13.20 25.23 6.95
CA ALA A 83 -12.20 24.97 5.93
C ALA A 83 -11.43 26.25 5.57
N ARG A 84 -12.12 27.39 5.44
CA ARG A 84 -11.49 28.71 5.21
C ARG A 84 -10.62 29.12 6.39
N ASP A 85 -11.12 28.99 7.62
CA ASP A 85 -10.39 29.41 8.81
C ASP A 85 -9.13 28.55 9.03
N PHE A 86 -9.22 27.25 8.76
CA PHE A 86 -8.08 26.34 8.75
C PHE A 86 -7.07 26.69 7.66
N TYR A 87 -7.53 27.02 6.45
CA TYR A 87 -6.65 27.46 5.37
C TYR A 87 -5.87 28.73 5.72
N LEU A 88 -6.54 29.75 6.25
CA LEU A 88 -5.90 31.00 6.69
C LEU A 88 -4.89 30.75 7.82
N TYR A 89 -5.21 29.83 8.74
CA TYR A 89 -4.29 29.41 9.78
C TYR A 89 -3.03 28.73 9.19
N CYS A 90 -3.21 27.79 8.25
CA CYS A 90 -2.11 27.12 7.57
C CYS A 90 -1.21 28.09 6.79
N GLN A 91 -1.78 29.13 6.16
CA GLN A 91 -0.99 30.17 5.49
C GLN A 91 -0.06 30.89 6.49
N ARG A 92 -0.60 31.37 7.61
CA ARG A 92 0.22 32.02 8.66
C ARG A 92 1.29 31.07 9.21
N TRP A 93 0.91 29.83 9.48
CA TRP A 93 1.82 28.81 9.96
C TRP A 93 2.97 28.56 8.96
N TRP A 94 2.68 28.55 7.66
CA TRP A 94 3.68 28.38 6.60
C TRP A 94 4.60 29.60 6.51
N ASP A 95 4.05 30.80 6.58
CA ASP A 95 4.83 32.05 6.58
C ASP A 95 5.83 32.07 7.73
N GLU A 96 5.40 31.67 8.93
CA GLU A 96 6.28 31.54 10.09
C GLU A 96 7.36 30.45 9.92
N LEU A 97 7.03 29.33 9.23
CA LEU A 97 8.02 28.29 8.93
C LEU A 97 9.09 28.83 7.96
N ALA A 98 8.67 29.54 6.92
CA ALA A 98 9.54 30.13 5.91
C ALA A 98 10.44 31.25 6.50
N GLN A 99 9.98 31.96 7.54
CA GLN A 99 10.71 33.03 8.20
C GLN A 99 11.71 32.54 9.28
N ALA A 100 11.70 31.26 9.64
CA ALA A 100 12.47 30.73 10.78
C ALA A 100 14.01 30.67 10.59
N GLY A 101 14.54 31.09 9.43
CA GLY A 101 15.98 31.38 9.21
C GLY A 101 16.45 31.13 7.77
N PRO A 102 17.66 31.59 7.37
CA PRO A 102 18.12 31.59 5.97
C PRO A 102 18.39 30.19 5.38
N ALA A 103 18.77 29.21 6.20
CA ALA A 103 18.84 27.80 5.78
C ALA A 103 17.45 27.17 5.68
N GLN A 104 16.52 27.56 6.58
CA GLN A 104 15.12 27.12 6.56
C GLN A 104 14.30 27.78 5.44
N SER A 105 14.62 29.00 5.02
CA SER A 105 13.89 29.74 3.98
C SER A 105 14.23 29.24 2.57
N ALA A 106 15.49 28.89 2.32
CA ALA A 106 15.91 28.22 1.09
C ALA A 106 15.30 26.82 0.98
N HIS A 107 15.09 26.16 2.12
CA HIS A 107 14.43 24.86 2.21
C HIS A 107 12.91 24.96 2.09
N ALA A 108 12.21 25.86 2.80
CA ALA A 108 10.76 26.05 2.63
C ALA A 108 10.38 26.53 1.23
N ALA A 109 11.30 27.21 0.52
CA ALA A 109 11.12 27.62 -0.87
C ALA A 109 11.42 26.51 -1.90
N ASN A 110 12.28 25.53 -1.59
CA ASN A 110 12.70 24.46 -2.52
C ASN A 110 12.17 23.06 -2.15
N ASP A 111 11.78 22.82 -0.90
CA ASP A 111 11.26 21.54 -0.42
C ASP A 111 9.76 21.47 -0.66
N SER A 112 9.44 20.97 -1.86
CA SER A 112 8.08 20.72 -2.30
C SER A 112 7.39 19.56 -1.57
N ASN A 113 8.08 18.89 -0.63
CA ASN A 113 7.55 17.70 0.02
C ASN A 113 6.79 17.95 1.33
N VAL A 114 6.90 19.13 1.96
CA VAL A 114 6.04 19.45 3.11
C VAL A 114 4.61 19.71 2.60
N ARG A 115 3.71 18.76 2.84
CA ARG A 115 2.31 18.84 2.39
C ARG A 115 1.36 19.11 3.55
N LEU A 116 0.68 20.26 3.50
CA LEU A 116 -0.44 20.55 4.39
C LEU A 116 -1.79 20.13 3.79
N PHE A 117 -1.89 20.18 2.47
CA PHE A 117 -3.11 19.90 1.73
C PHE A 117 -2.85 18.91 0.57
N ALA A 118 -3.85 18.09 0.28
CA ALA A 118 -3.93 17.26 -0.92
C ALA A 118 -5.31 17.41 -1.56
N VAL A 119 -5.42 17.09 -2.85
CA VAL A 119 -6.70 17.09 -3.56
C VAL A 119 -7.29 15.68 -3.52
N ASP A 120 -8.55 15.53 -3.13
CA ASP A 120 -9.23 14.24 -3.11
C ASP A 120 -9.69 13.79 -4.51
N GLU A 121 -10.22 12.57 -4.62
CA GLU A 121 -10.75 12.03 -5.88
C GLU A 121 -11.91 12.84 -6.49
N ARG A 122 -12.48 13.79 -5.75
CA ARG A 122 -13.56 14.70 -6.19
C ARG A 122 -13.05 16.11 -6.52
N GLY A 123 -11.73 16.32 -6.51
CA GLY A 123 -11.13 17.61 -6.80
C GLY A 123 -11.18 18.61 -5.63
N ARG A 124 -11.55 18.18 -4.42
CA ARG A 124 -11.60 19.07 -3.25
C ARG A 124 -10.26 19.07 -2.52
N ARG A 125 -9.80 20.26 -2.14
CA ARG A 125 -8.59 20.42 -1.33
C ARG A 125 -8.88 20.13 0.14
N ARG A 126 -8.14 19.19 0.72
CA ARG A 126 -8.35 18.64 2.07
C ARG A 126 -7.03 18.66 2.84
N CYS A 127 -7.10 18.68 4.17
CA CYS A 127 -5.91 18.49 4.99
C CYS A 127 -5.36 17.07 4.81
N VAL A 128 -4.04 16.90 4.72
CA VAL A 128 -3.42 15.57 4.60
C VAL A 128 -3.79 14.63 5.77
N CYS A 129 -4.02 15.20 6.96
CA CYS A 129 -4.41 14.45 8.16
C CYS A 129 -5.81 13.84 8.03
N SER A 130 -6.69 14.41 7.19
CA SER A 130 -8.05 13.90 6.97
C SER A 130 -8.10 12.59 6.16
N PHE A 131 -7.04 12.26 5.43
CA PHE A 131 -6.97 11.03 4.62
C PHE A 131 -6.67 9.78 5.46
N LEU A 132 -6.27 9.97 6.72
CA LEU A 132 -6.11 8.89 7.68
C LEU A 132 -7.42 8.67 8.44
N PRO A 133 -8.01 7.46 8.36
CA PRO A 133 -9.08 7.07 9.27
C PRO A 133 -8.62 7.20 10.73
N ARG A 134 -9.55 7.50 11.62
CA ARG A 134 -9.24 7.61 13.05
C ARG A 134 -8.92 6.23 13.64
N ALA A 135 -7.92 6.16 14.52
CA ALA A 135 -7.43 4.90 15.12
C ALA A 135 -8.55 4.00 15.69
N ALA A 136 -9.48 4.58 16.44
CA ALA A 136 -10.61 3.85 17.05
C ALA A 136 -11.56 3.26 16.00
N ALA A 137 -11.81 4.01 14.93
CA ALA A 137 -12.58 3.53 13.79
C ALA A 137 -11.85 2.40 13.08
N THR A 138 -10.54 2.55 12.83
CA THR A 138 -9.75 1.52 12.15
C THR A 138 -9.68 0.22 12.94
N ALA A 139 -9.50 0.27 14.26
CA ALA A 139 -9.49 -0.94 15.10
C ALA A 139 -10.82 -1.71 15.00
N ALA A 140 -11.95 -1.00 15.09
CA ALA A 140 -13.28 -1.60 14.92
C ALA A 140 -13.50 -2.13 13.49
N ALA A 141 -13.03 -1.39 12.48
CA ALA A 141 -13.21 -1.66 11.07
C ALA A 141 -12.31 -2.79 10.54
N THR A 142 -11.16 -3.06 11.18
CA THR A 142 -10.29 -4.21 10.85
C THR A 142 -10.85 -5.56 11.29
N GLY A 143 -11.82 -5.56 12.21
CA GLY A 143 -12.44 -6.78 12.73
C GLY A 143 -11.40 -7.81 13.22
N ARG A 144 -11.61 -9.08 12.87
CA ARG A 144 -10.67 -10.19 13.15
C ARG A 144 -9.74 -10.51 11.97
N LEU A 145 -9.64 -9.62 10.97
CA LEU A 145 -8.93 -9.91 9.72
C LEU A 145 -7.43 -9.59 9.79
N VAL A 146 -7.03 -8.67 10.66
CA VAL A 146 -5.63 -8.25 10.83
C VAL A 146 -5.17 -8.65 12.23
N HIS A 147 -4.11 -9.47 12.30
CA HIS A 147 -3.70 -10.11 13.56
C HIS A 147 -2.49 -9.47 14.24
N SER A 148 -1.65 -8.76 13.47
CA SER A 148 -0.44 -8.12 13.99
C SER A 148 -0.02 -6.94 13.11
N PRO A 149 0.82 -6.02 13.63
CA PRO A 149 1.42 -4.94 12.84
C PRO A 149 2.16 -5.42 11.59
N ARG A 150 2.86 -6.56 11.67
CA ARG A 150 3.54 -7.16 10.52
C ARG A 150 2.57 -7.78 9.53
N HIS A 151 1.49 -8.40 10.02
CA HIS A 151 0.40 -8.87 9.17
C HIS A 151 -0.25 -7.69 8.42
N ALA A 152 -0.47 -6.54 9.08
CA ALA A 152 -0.93 -5.32 8.41
C ALA A 152 0.02 -4.87 7.29
N ALA A 153 1.32 -4.79 7.57
CA ALA A 153 2.33 -4.45 6.57
C ALA A 153 2.35 -5.45 5.39
N ARG A 154 2.13 -6.75 5.67
CA ARG A 154 2.02 -7.78 4.64
C ARG A 154 0.78 -7.58 3.76
N ILE A 155 -0.39 -7.28 4.33
CA ILE A 155 -1.62 -7.01 3.57
C ILE A 155 -1.45 -5.80 2.65
N VAL A 156 -0.91 -4.70 3.18
CA VAL A 156 -0.70 -3.46 2.41
C VAL A 156 0.28 -3.67 1.26
N ASN A 157 1.40 -4.35 1.51
CA ASN A 157 2.40 -4.70 0.48
C ASN A 157 1.80 -5.51 -0.69
N LEU A 158 0.81 -6.36 -0.42
CA LEU A 158 0.17 -7.17 -1.45
C LEU A 158 -0.83 -6.39 -2.32
N ILE A 159 -1.14 -5.15 -1.98
CA ILE A 159 -1.93 -4.27 -2.85
C ILE A 159 -1.01 -3.79 -3.99
N PRO A 160 -1.42 -3.94 -5.26
CA PRO A 160 -0.61 -3.49 -6.39
C PRO A 160 -0.23 -2.01 -6.35
N TYR A 161 1.06 -1.74 -6.52
CA TYR A 161 1.57 -0.39 -6.74
C TYR A 161 1.21 0.11 -8.14
N ALA A 162 0.72 1.35 -8.23
CA ALA A 162 0.45 2.05 -9.47
C ALA A 162 1.01 3.48 -9.36
N ALA A 163 2.16 3.72 -9.99
CA ALA A 163 2.76 5.06 -10.06
C ALA A 163 1.79 6.05 -10.74
N ARG A 164 1.53 7.19 -10.10
CA ARG A 164 0.68 8.22 -10.68
C ARG A 164 1.54 9.21 -11.45
N ARG A 165 1.59 9.03 -12.76
CA ARG A 165 2.22 10.01 -13.66
C ARG A 165 1.40 11.30 -13.64
N GLY A 166 1.88 12.33 -12.94
CA GLY A 166 1.43 13.70 -13.19
C GLY A 166 1.83 14.12 -14.60
N VAL A 167 0.87 14.58 -15.42
CA VAL A 167 1.17 15.04 -16.78
C VAL A 167 1.50 16.53 -16.71
N GLY A 168 2.78 16.80 -16.46
CA GLY A 168 3.38 18.11 -16.62
C GLY A 168 4.86 17.92 -16.86
N GLY A 169 5.35 18.28 -18.05
CA GLY A 169 6.76 18.22 -18.41
C GLY A 169 7.60 19.17 -17.57
N GLY A 170 7.91 18.76 -16.35
CA GLY A 170 8.81 19.41 -15.42
C GLY A 170 9.16 18.38 -14.35
N GLY A 171 10.41 17.91 -14.36
CA GLY A 171 10.87 16.80 -13.53
C GLY A 171 10.52 16.97 -12.04
N GLY A 172 9.80 15.99 -11.50
CA GLY A 172 9.44 15.92 -10.08
C GLY A 172 8.44 14.79 -9.86
N GLY A 173 8.95 13.57 -9.59
CA GLY A 173 8.13 12.36 -9.43
C GLY A 173 7.06 12.48 -8.34
N ASP A 174 5.94 11.77 -8.49
CA ASP A 174 4.78 11.52 -7.56
C ASP A 174 4.29 12.68 -6.65
N SER A 175 4.84 13.89 -6.79
CA SER A 175 4.74 14.98 -5.82
C SER A 175 4.28 16.30 -6.43
N GLY A 176 4.40 16.50 -7.73
CA GLY A 176 3.80 17.64 -8.42
C GLY A 176 2.28 17.46 -8.58
N GLY A 177 1.49 17.90 -7.60
CA GLY A 177 0.02 17.97 -7.73
C GLY A 177 -0.78 16.68 -7.49
N ALA A 178 -0.26 15.72 -6.74
CA ALA A 178 -0.89 14.40 -6.59
C ALA A 178 -2.25 14.44 -5.89
N GLN A 179 -3.29 14.09 -6.63
CA GLN A 179 -4.59 13.66 -6.10
C GLN A 179 -4.38 12.45 -5.17
N TRP A 180 -4.85 12.53 -3.93
CA TRP A 180 -4.83 11.42 -2.97
C TRP A 180 -6.20 10.74 -2.95
N LEU A 181 -6.23 9.41 -2.83
CA LEU A 181 -7.48 8.68 -2.67
C LEU A 181 -7.90 8.60 -1.21
N SER A 182 -9.20 8.69 -0.96
CA SER A 182 -9.75 8.16 0.30
C SER A 182 -9.42 6.68 0.47
N ALA A 183 -9.36 6.21 1.72
CA ALA A 183 -9.13 4.80 2.03
C ALA A 183 -10.14 3.88 1.32
N HIS A 184 -11.41 4.29 1.25
CA HIS A 184 -12.46 3.55 0.56
C HIS A 184 -12.15 3.39 -0.93
N THR A 185 -11.79 4.49 -1.59
CA THR A 185 -11.48 4.50 -3.02
C THR A 185 -10.22 3.70 -3.34
N PHE A 186 -9.18 3.80 -2.51
CA PHE A 186 -7.96 3.01 -2.65
C PHE A 186 -8.23 1.50 -2.56
N LEU A 187 -8.97 1.07 -1.53
CA LEU A 187 -9.34 -0.35 -1.35
C LEU A 187 -10.27 -0.86 -2.46
N ALA A 188 -11.23 -0.04 -2.89
CA ALA A 188 -12.12 -0.40 -4.00
C ALA A 188 -11.36 -0.57 -5.33
N GLN A 189 -10.38 0.30 -5.62
CA GLN A 189 -9.51 0.19 -6.79
C GLN A 189 -8.53 -0.98 -6.70
N ARG A 190 -8.14 -1.39 -5.49
CA ARG A 190 -7.14 -2.44 -5.24
C ARG A 190 -5.78 -2.12 -5.87
N ARG A 191 -5.42 -0.84 -5.91
CA ARG A 191 -4.12 -0.33 -6.35
C ARG A 191 -3.97 1.14 -5.99
N GLY A 192 -2.74 1.63 -5.92
CA GLY A 192 -2.48 3.05 -5.65
C GLY A 192 -0.99 3.40 -5.57
N GLY A 193 -0.68 4.65 -5.24
CA GLY A 193 0.69 5.13 -5.10
C GLY A 193 1.27 4.84 -3.72
N ALA A 194 2.52 5.24 -3.50
CA ALA A 194 3.19 5.04 -2.21
C ALA A 194 2.47 5.74 -1.05
N ALA A 195 1.89 6.92 -1.32
CA ALA A 195 1.15 7.70 -0.34
C ALA A 195 -0.09 6.95 0.17
N GLU A 196 -0.92 6.39 -0.71
CA GLU A 196 -2.11 5.63 -0.30
C GLU A 196 -1.74 4.37 0.50
N HIS A 197 -0.66 3.67 0.13
CA HIS A 197 -0.19 2.52 0.88
C HIS A 197 0.31 2.92 2.28
N ALA A 198 1.06 4.02 2.38
CA ALA A 198 1.51 4.56 3.67
C ALA A 198 0.35 5.01 4.55
N LEU A 199 -0.67 5.67 3.98
CA LEU A 199 -1.87 6.09 4.68
C LEU A 199 -2.62 4.89 5.26
N LEU A 200 -2.88 3.85 4.45
CA LEU A 200 -3.54 2.64 4.94
C LEU A 200 -2.73 1.95 6.03
N LEU A 201 -1.41 1.80 5.84
CA LEU A 201 -0.55 1.15 6.83
C LEU A 201 -0.52 1.92 8.15
N ALA A 202 -0.35 3.24 8.11
CA ALA A 202 -0.36 4.07 9.32
C ALA A 202 -1.71 3.97 10.05
N ALA A 203 -2.83 3.96 9.32
CA ALA A 203 -4.16 3.76 9.92
C ALA A 203 -4.26 2.41 10.64
N LEU A 204 -3.81 1.32 10.00
CA LEU A 204 -3.84 -0.02 10.60
C LEU A 204 -2.95 -0.11 11.84
N LEU A 205 -1.75 0.47 11.82
CA LEU A 205 -0.82 0.50 12.95
C LEU A 205 -1.39 1.33 14.12
N CYS A 206 -2.01 2.47 13.83
CA CYS A 206 -2.76 3.24 14.81
C CYS A 206 -3.93 2.43 15.41
N GLY A 207 -4.58 1.57 14.63
CA GLY A 207 -5.59 0.64 15.12
C GLY A 207 -5.07 -0.37 16.14
N PHE A 208 -3.78 -0.73 16.09
CA PHE A 208 -3.10 -1.51 17.13
C PHE A 208 -2.65 -0.68 18.34
N GLY A 209 -2.95 0.63 18.37
CA GLY A 209 -2.51 1.55 19.41
C GLY A 209 -1.05 1.97 19.29
N LEU A 210 -0.42 1.78 18.12
CA LEU A 210 0.94 2.25 17.87
C LEU A 210 0.94 3.74 17.52
N ASP A 211 1.94 4.48 18.01
CA ASP A 211 2.16 5.88 17.65
C ASP A 211 2.81 5.97 16.26
N ALA A 212 1.96 5.84 15.23
CA ALA A 212 2.35 5.72 13.83
C ALA A 212 2.09 7.02 13.05
N TYR A 213 3.05 7.39 12.20
CA TYR A 213 3.01 8.58 11.34
C TYR A 213 3.40 8.24 9.92
N VAL A 214 2.69 8.82 8.96
CA VAL A 214 3.11 8.87 7.57
C VAL A 214 4.25 9.88 7.45
N CYS A 215 5.34 9.46 6.84
CA CYS A 215 6.54 10.25 6.58
C CYS A 215 6.59 10.58 5.09
N LEU A 216 6.85 11.84 4.75
CA LEU A 216 7.08 12.30 3.38
C LEU A 216 8.53 12.76 3.22
N GLY A 217 9.17 12.33 2.14
CA GLY A 217 10.55 12.68 1.82
C GLY A 217 10.99 11.93 0.57
N GLU A 218 12.27 11.57 0.49
CA GLU A 218 12.83 10.90 -0.68
C GLU A 218 13.44 9.52 -0.37
N ILE A 219 13.43 8.62 -1.36
CA ILE A 219 14.08 7.30 -1.32
C ILE A 219 15.07 7.16 -2.47
N ARG A 220 16.16 6.40 -2.27
CA ARG A 220 17.15 6.09 -3.31
C ARG A 220 16.59 5.07 -4.29
N ASP A 221 16.76 5.31 -5.59
CA ASP A 221 16.29 4.37 -6.62
C ASP A 221 17.06 3.01 -6.59
N ASP A 222 18.31 3.00 -6.12
CA ASP A 222 19.13 1.78 -6.02
C ASP A 222 18.51 0.74 -5.04
N ASP A 223 17.80 1.20 -4.00
CA ASP A 223 17.15 0.34 -2.99
C ASP A 223 15.65 0.08 -3.31
N ALA A 224 15.04 0.91 -4.15
CA ALA A 224 13.69 0.69 -4.68
C ALA A 224 13.62 -0.44 -5.74
N ALA A 225 14.77 -0.95 -6.17
CA ALA A 225 14.90 -2.10 -7.07
C ALA A 225 14.25 -3.39 -6.51
N GLY A 226 13.92 -3.44 -5.21
CA GLY A 226 13.10 -4.49 -4.62
C GLY A 226 11.60 -4.45 -4.99
N ALA A 227 11.11 -3.33 -5.54
CA ALA A 227 9.70 -3.15 -5.93
C ALA A 227 9.49 -3.09 -7.47
N ALA A 228 10.56 -3.08 -8.27
CA ALA A 228 10.52 -2.86 -9.72
C ALA A 228 11.19 -3.97 -10.56
N ALA A 229 11.40 -5.16 -10.01
CA ALA A 229 11.95 -6.32 -10.76
C ALA A 229 10.92 -6.97 -11.72
N ALA A 230 10.12 -6.16 -12.42
CA ALA A 230 9.18 -6.59 -13.46
C ALA A 230 9.34 -5.84 -14.80
N ALA A 231 10.34 -4.97 -14.95
CA ALA A 231 10.61 -4.30 -16.22
C ALA A 231 12.12 -4.30 -16.52
N GLY A 232 12.53 -5.23 -17.39
CA GLY A 232 13.90 -5.33 -17.88
C GLY A 232 14.26 -4.12 -18.75
N GLY A 233 15.42 -3.53 -18.45
CA GLY A 233 16.03 -2.49 -19.27
C GLY A 233 17.42 -2.13 -18.73
N ASP A 234 18.44 -2.37 -19.55
CA ASP A 234 19.82 -1.96 -19.27
C ASP A 234 19.95 -0.43 -19.34
N ALA A 235 20.10 0.21 -18.18
CA ALA A 235 20.50 1.61 -18.08
C ALA A 235 21.44 1.81 -16.89
N GLN A 236 22.61 2.39 -17.17
CA GLN A 236 23.64 2.82 -16.22
C GLN A 236 23.03 3.50 -14.96
N PRO A 237 23.45 3.18 -13.73
CA PRO A 237 22.84 3.73 -12.51
C PRO A 237 23.15 5.21 -12.37
N ARG A 238 22.21 6.06 -12.78
CA ARG A 238 22.10 7.42 -12.26
C ARG A 238 21.52 7.28 -10.85
N ARG A 239 22.24 7.76 -9.83
CA ARG A 239 21.72 7.90 -8.46
C ARG A 239 20.60 8.95 -8.46
N SER A 240 19.42 8.59 -8.91
CA SER A 240 18.23 9.39 -8.77
C SER A 240 17.56 9.10 -7.43
N SER A 241 17.04 10.17 -6.84
CA SER A 241 16.24 10.15 -5.62
C SER A 241 14.82 10.50 -6.06
N ARG A 242 13.81 9.84 -5.49
CA ARG A 242 12.41 10.10 -5.82
C ARG A 242 11.61 10.39 -4.56
N ALA A 243 10.62 11.26 -4.67
CA ALA A 243 9.67 11.47 -3.60
C ALA A 243 8.93 10.16 -3.26
N HIS A 244 8.76 9.91 -1.97
CA HIS A 244 8.23 8.66 -1.44
C HIS A 244 7.52 8.89 -0.11
N ALA A 245 6.64 7.96 0.23
CA ALA A 245 5.93 7.95 1.51
C ALA A 245 6.13 6.61 2.21
N TRP A 246 6.47 6.66 3.49
CA TRP A 246 6.63 5.47 4.35
C TRP A 246 5.99 5.74 5.71
N VAL A 247 6.03 4.76 6.62
CA VAL A 247 5.47 4.92 7.97
C VAL A 247 6.57 4.82 9.03
N ALA A 248 6.56 5.73 9.99
CA ALA A 248 7.40 5.65 11.19
C ALA A 248 6.52 5.34 12.39
N THR A 249 7.03 4.50 13.29
CA THR A 249 6.42 4.24 14.59
C THR A 249 7.41 4.63 15.68
N TYR A 250 6.91 5.36 16.66
CA TYR A 250 7.71 5.88 17.76
C TYR A 250 7.38 5.11 19.05
N PHE A 251 8.42 4.71 19.78
CA PHE A 251 8.28 3.93 21.00
C PHE A 251 9.08 4.54 22.15
N GLY A 252 8.47 4.60 23.33
CA GLY A 252 9.11 5.13 24.53
C GLY A 252 9.04 6.65 24.65
N PRO A 253 9.54 7.21 25.75
CA PRO A 253 9.54 8.66 26.00
C PRO A 253 10.52 9.38 25.05
N HIS A 254 10.28 10.65 24.77
CA HIS A 254 11.09 11.51 23.88
C HIS A 254 12.61 11.37 24.08
N ALA A 255 13.09 11.36 25.33
CA ALA A 255 14.51 11.25 25.66
C ALA A 255 15.19 9.91 25.27
N ALA A 256 14.41 8.85 25.01
CA ALA A 256 14.91 7.53 24.62
C ALA A 256 14.09 6.92 23.47
N GLN A 257 13.54 7.79 22.61
CA GLN A 257 12.56 7.41 21.61
C GLN A 257 13.18 6.47 20.57
N ARG A 258 12.62 5.26 20.46
CA ARG A 258 13.02 4.29 19.45
C ARG A 258 12.12 4.43 18.24
N VAL A 259 12.72 4.62 17.08
CA VAL A 259 11.98 4.75 15.82
C VAL A 259 12.15 3.51 14.97
N THR A 260 11.03 3.00 14.49
CA THR A 260 10.99 1.93 13.48
C THR A 260 10.31 2.43 12.23
N PHE A 261 10.97 2.25 11.09
CA PHE A 261 10.41 2.55 9.79
C PHE A 261 9.79 1.32 9.16
N TRP A 262 8.70 1.55 8.43
CA TRP A 262 7.95 0.56 7.69
C TRP A 262 7.84 1.02 6.25
N GLU A 263 8.38 0.22 5.33
CA GLU A 263 8.24 0.43 3.89
C GLU A 263 6.95 -0.23 3.40
N PRO A 264 5.91 0.55 3.07
CA PRO A 264 4.60 0.01 2.76
C PRO A 264 4.57 -0.83 1.47
N LEU A 265 5.44 -0.54 0.48
CA LEU A 265 5.46 -1.25 -0.80
C LEU A 265 6.23 -2.58 -0.76
N THR A 266 7.04 -2.83 0.27
CA THR A 266 7.80 -4.09 0.42
C THR A 266 7.40 -4.85 1.68
N GLY A 267 6.67 -4.20 2.58
CA GLY A 267 6.37 -4.68 3.93
C GLY A 267 7.60 -4.75 4.83
N ALA A 268 8.75 -4.20 4.41
CA ALA A 268 9.97 -4.24 5.18
C ALA A 268 9.85 -3.36 6.43
N ARG A 269 10.39 -3.87 7.54
CA ARG A 269 10.44 -3.19 8.82
C ARG A 269 11.89 -3.07 9.23
N VAL A 270 12.35 -1.84 9.42
CA VAL A 270 13.74 -1.56 9.76
C VAL A 270 13.83 -0.58 10.93
N ALA A 271 14.71 -0.88 11.89
CA ALA A 271 14.96 0.01 13.00
C ALA A 271 15.94 1.11 12.57
N ALA A 272 15.68 2.36 12.97
CA ALA A 272 16.65 3.43 12.78
C ALA A 272 17.97 3.08 13.48
N PRO A 273 19.15 3.34 12.87
CA PRO A 273 19.38 4.17 11.68
C PRO A 273 19.43 3.40 10.34
N ALA A 274 19.19 2.09 10.31
CA ALA A 274 19.30 1.30 9.08
C ALA A 274 18.07 1.53 8.19
N HIS A 275 18.18 2.35 7.13
CA HIS A 275 17.07 2.61 6.21
C HIS A 275 17.53 3.06 4.80
N PRO A 276 16.69 2.89 3.76
CA PRO A 276 16.99 3.36 2.41
C PRO A 276 16.57 4.83 2.13
N PHE A 277 15.83 5.45 3.06
CA PHE A 277 15.31 6.82 2.87
C PHE A 277 16.43 7.86 2.95
N VAL A 278 16.33 8.90 2.11
CA VAL A 278 17.34 9.96 1.97
C VAL A 278 17.00 11.14 2.85
N THR A 279 15.79 11.68 2.69
CA THR A 279 15.35 12.93 3.32
C THR A 279 14.04 12.74 4.06
N LEU A 280 13.75 13.58 5.05
CA LEU A 280 12.45 13.61 5.73
C LEU A 280 11.98 15.06 5.89
N SER A 281 10.87 15.37 5.22
CA SER A 281 10.34 16.74 5.12
C SER A 281 9.23 16.98 6.13
N CYS A 282 8.28 16.03 6.26
CA CYS A 282 7.25 16.11 7.28
C CYS A 282 6.75 14.74 7.70
N VAL A 283 6.19 14.69 8.91
CA VAL A 283 5.48 13.53 9.44
C VAL A 283 4.08 13.94 9.89
N PHE A 284 3.09 13.09 9.66
CA PHE A 284 1.73 13.38 10.08
C PHE A 284 0.93 12.10 10.39
N ASN A 285 -0.08 12.24 11.23
CA ASN A 285 -1.12 11.24 11.42
C ASN A 285 -2.49 11.93 11.41
N ALA A 286 -3.55 11.26 11.88
CA ALA A 286 -4.89 11.84 11.92
C ALA A 286 -5.06 13.00 12.93
N GLN A 287 -4.10 13.20 13.84
CA GLN A 287 -4.20 14.14 14.97
C GLN A 287 -3.12 15.21 14.98
N SER A 288 -1.95 14.90 14.43
CA SER A 288 -0.76 15.73 14.53
C SER A 288 -0.03 15.79 13.19
N LEU A 289 0.58 16.94 12.91
CA LEU A 289 1.46 17.17 11.75
C LEU A 289 2.68 17.95 12.20
N TYR A 290 3.85 17.49 11.80
CA TYR A 290 5.15 18.09 12.10
C TYR A 290 5.94 18.29 10.82
N ALA A 291 6.41 19.51 10.59
CA ALA A 291 7.37 19.79 9.52
C ALA A 291 8.79 19.86 10.09
N ASN A 292 9.73 19.29 9.34
CA ASN A 292 11.14 19.36 9.66
C ASN A 292 11.64 20.79 9.38
N LYS A 293 12.29 21.40 10.38
CA LYS A 293 12.92 22.73 10.26
C LYS A 293 14.40 22.71 10.63
N GLN A 294 14.98 21.52 10.67
CA GLN A 294 16.40 21.31 10.92
C GLN A 294 17.24 21.78 9.73
N PRO A 295 18.51 22.17 9.95
CA PRO A 295 19.38 22.65 8.88
C PRO A 295 19.80 21.53 7.90
N ASP A 296 19.91 20.28 8.38
CA ASP A 296 20.11 19.09 7.56
C ASP A 296 18.80 18.27 7.53
N HIS A 297 18.31 18.00 6.33
CA HIS A 297 17.05 17.30 6.09
C HIS A 297 17.28 15.83 5.73
N ARG A 298 18.54 15.40 5.64
CA ARG A 298 18.89 14.00 5.42
C ARG A 298 18.48 13.18 6.64
N LEU A 299 17.67 12.15 6.43
CA LEU A 299 17.13 11.33 7.51
C LEU A 299 18.21 10.72 8.40
N ALA A 300 19.40 10.46 7.84
CA ALA A 300 20.57 9.99 8.59
C ALA A 300 21.03 10.94 9.71
N HIS A 301 20.78 12.25 9.56
CA HIS A 301 21.19 13.30 10.51
C HIS A 301 20.00 13.99 11.19
N THR A 302 18.77 13.74 10.73
CA THR A 302 17.55 14.31 11.30
C THR A 302 17.31 13.79 12.73
N ALA A 303 17.18 14.69 13.69
CA ALA A 303 16.70 14.37 15.01
C ALA A 303 15.22 13.94 14.94
N LEU A 304 14.91 12.73 15.41
CA LEU A 304 13.59 12.13 15.31
C LEU A 304 12.68 12.40 16.52
N ASP A 305 13.14 13.22 17.48
CA ASP A 305 12.31 13.65 18.59
C ASP A 305 11.30 14.71 18.13
N LEU A 306 10.07 14.29 17.84
CA LEU A 306 8.99 15.18 17.42
C LEU A 306 8.56 16.20 18.49
N GLY A 307 8.96 16.00 19.75
CA GLY A 307 8.72 16.92 20.86
C GLY A 307 9.67 18.10 20.88
N ASP A 308 10.81 18.03 20.17
CA ASP A 308 11.75 19.12 20.07
C ASP A 308 11.22 20.23 19.16
N ALA A 309 10.65 21.25 19.80
CA ALA A 309 10.16 22.45 19.12
C ALA A 309 11.27 23.27 18.44
N GLY A 310 12.56 22.98 18.66
CA GLY A 310 13.69 23.55 17.92
C GLY A 310 13.92 22.86 16.57
N ALA A 311 13.66 21.55 16.49
CA ALA A 311 13.83 20.72 15.30
C ALA A 311 12.56 20.58 14.45
N TRP A 312 11.39 20.60 15.09
CA TRP A 312 10.09 20.35 14.44
C TRP A 312 9.13 21.51 14.66
N LYS A 313 8.40 21.88 13.60
CA LYS A 313 7.27 22.80 13.71
C LYS A 313 5.98 21.99 13.69
N ALA A 314 5.25 21.98 14.80
CA ALA A 314 3.97 21.30 14.91
C ALA A 314 2.81 22.18 14.40
N LEU A 315 1.81 21.55 13.80
CA LEU A 315 0.51 22.15 13.55
C LEU A 315 -0.40 21.92 14.78
N ALA A 316 -1.17 22.93 15.18
CA ALA A 316 -2.05 22.82 16.35
C ALA A 316 -3.07 21.66 16.20
N PRO A 317 -3.07 20.65 17.11
CA PRO A 317 -3.97 19.51 17.01
C PRO A 317 -5.46 19.88 17.01
N GLU A 318 -5.84 20.93 17.74
CA GLU A 318 -7.21 21.42 17.76
C GLU A 318 -7.66 21.96 16.40
N ARG A 319 -6.75 22.56 15.63
CA ARG A 319 -7.03 23.04 14.27
C ARG A 319 -7.18 21.87 13.31
N ILE A 320 -6.37 20.82 13.46
CA ILE A 320 -6.50 19.57 12.69
C ILE A 320 -7.85 18.92 12.99
N ALA A 321 -8.20 18.77 14.27
CA ALA A 321 -9.47 18.17 14.71
C ALA A 321 -10.68 18.95 14.18
N ALA A 322 -10.63 20.28 14.22
CA ALA A 322 -11.69 21.14 13.69
C ALA A 322 -11.87 20.99 12.17
N ALA A 323 -10.77 20.80 11.42
CA ALA A 323 -10.82 20.53 9.99
C ALA A 323 -11.39 19.13 9.69
N ALA A 324 -11.03 18.11 10.49
CA ALA A 324 -11.45 16.73 10.29
C ALA A 324 -12.89 16.44 10.75
N ALA A 325 -13.46 17.22 11.66
CA ALA A 325 -14.74 16.92 12.32
C ALA A 325 -15.96 16.81 11.38
N HIS A 326 -15.89 17.35 10.17
CA HIS A 326 -16.97 17.30 9.17
C HIS A 326 -16.45 16.82 7.81
N ASP A 327 -15.31 16.12 7.81
CA ASP A 327 -14.73 15.58 6.60
C ASP A 327 -15.37 14.23 6.27
N ASP A 328 -16.00 14.14 5.10
CA ASP A 328 -16.68 12.94 4.60
C ASP A 328 -15.70 11.86 4.11
N LEU A 329 -14.40 12.17 4.10
CA LEU A 329 -13.32 11.22 3.79
C LEU A 329 -12.97 10.29 4.96
N SER A 330 -13.27 10.69 6.19
CA SER A 330 -12.90 9.94 7.41
C SER A 330 -13.92 8.85 7.78
N ALA A 331 -14.79 8.46 6.84
CA ALA A 331 -15.75 7.39 7.06
C ALA A 331 -15.02 6.08 7.40
N ASP A 332 -15.54 5.35 8.38
CA ASP A 332 -14.98 4.09 8.86
C ASP A 332 -14.98 3.06 7.72
N VAL A 333 -13.81 2.79 7.13
CA VAL A 333 -13.68 1.80 6.06
C VAL A 333 -13.33 0.45 6.68
N ALA A 334 -14.31 -0.45 6.70
CA ALA A 334 -14.12 -1.83 7.14
C ALA A 334 -13.42 -2.65 6.06
N LEU A 335 -12.41 -3.41 6.47
CA LEU A 335 -11.76 -4.36 5.58
C LEU A 335 -12.70 -5.53 5.29
N LEU A 336 -12.75 -5.95 4.04
CA LEU A 336 -13.54 -7.09 3.59
C LEU A 336 -12.71 -8.40 3.66
N PRO A 337 -13.31 -9.53 4.07
CA PRO A 337 -12.65 -10.82 4.01
C PRO A 337 -12.35 -11.22 2.54
N SER A 338 -11.32 -12.05 2.35
CA SER A 338 -11.01 -12.58 1.02
C SER A 338 -12.11 -13.52 0.54
N PRO A 339 -12.65 -13.34 -0.68
CA PRO A 339 -13.54 -14.33 -1.29
C PRO A 339 -12.78 -15.47 -1.98
N LEU A 340 -11.44 -15.45 -1.96
CA LEU A 340 -10.59 -16.38 -2.69
C LEU A 340 -10.40 -17.68 -1.89
N ASP A 341 -10.71 -18.83 -2.50
CA ASP A 341 -10.21 -20.12 -2.04
C ASP A 341 -8.74 -20.27 -2.46
N ALA A 342 -7.85 -20.05 -1.49
CA ALA A 342 -6.41 -20.10 -1.73
C ALA A 342 -5.92 -21.49 -2.12
N ALA A 343 -6.50 -22.56 -1.56
CA ALA A 343 -6.07 -23.92 -1.88
C ALA A 343 -6.43 -24.28 -3.32
N ALA A 344 -7.66 -23.97 -3.75
CA ALA A 344 -8.08 -24.16 -5.13
C ALA A 344 -7.24 -23.33 -6.11
N ALA A 345 -7.00 -22.05 -5.80
CA ALA A 345 -6.20 -21.17 -6.64
C ALA A 345 -4.75 -21.66 -6.80
N ALA A 346 -4.14 -22.20 -5.74
CA ALA A 346 -2.80 -22.77 -5.79
C ALA A 346 -2.73 -24.00 -6.70
N VAL A 347 -3.71 -24.91 -6.61
CA VAL A 347 -3.79 -26.12 -7.44
C VAL A 347 -3.98 -25.77 -8.92
N GLU A 348 -4.91 -24.85 -9.23
CA GLU A 348 -5.16 -24.38 -10.60
C GLU A 348 -3.90 -23.75 -11.20
N LEU A 349 -3.21 -22.89 -10.45
CA LEU A 349 -2.00 -22.23 -10.90
C LEU A 349 -0.83 -23.22 -11.06
N GLU A 350 -0.65 -24.18 -10.14
CA GLU A 350 0.40 -25.21 -10.27
C GLU A 350 0.21 -26.02 -11.57
N ALA A 351 -1.02 -26.44 -11.86
CA ALA A 351 -1.34 -27.19 -13.08
C ALA A 351 -1.04 -26.36 -14.36
N ALA A 352 -1.44 -25.08 -14.38
CA ALA A 352 -1.18 -24.18 -15.49
C ALA A 352 0.33 -23.95 -15.71
N LEU A 353 1.08 -23.72 -14.63
CA LEU A 353 2.54 -23.51 -14.70
C LEU A 353 3.28 -24.77 -15.15
N ARG A 354 2.89 -25.97 -14.67
CA ARG A 354 3.47 -27.24 -15.15
C ARG A 354 3.31 -27.38 -16.67
N ALA A 355 2.13 -27.05 -17.20
CA ALA A 355 1.88 -27.07 -18.64
C ALA A 355 2.76 -26.04 -19.39
N SER A 356 2.87 -24.81 -18.89
CA SER A 356 3.72 -23.77 -19.50
C SER A 356 5.21 -24.14 -19.49
N ILE A 357 5.71 -24.74 -18.41
CA ILE A 357 7.10 -25.23 -18.29
C ILE A 357 7.35 -26.34 -19.31
N ALA A 358 6.47 -27.34 -19.38
CA ALA A 358 6.60 -28.45 -20.31
C ALA A 358 6.58 -27.97 -21.77
N GLN A 359 5.68 -27.04 -22.11
CA GLN A 359 5.61 -26.43 -23.44
C GLN A 359 6.88 -25.64 -23.77
N HIS A 360 7.37 -24.81 -22.85
CA HIS A 360 8.59 -24.03 -23.07
C HIS A 360 9.82 -24.92 -23.28
N ARG A 361 9.96 -25.97 -22.48
CA ARG A 361 11.07 -26.92 -22.64
C ARG A 361 10.97 -27.73 -23.93
N ALA A 362 9.76 -28.13 -24.34
CA ALA A 362 9.55 -28.78 -25.63
C ALA A 362 9.98 -27.90 -26.81
N GLN A 363 9.77 -26.57 -26.73
CA GLN A 363 10.27 -25.62 -27.73
C GLN A 363 11.80 -25.56 -27.79
N LEU A 364 12.49 -25.90 -26.69
CA LEU A 364 13.96 -26.03 -26.63
C LEU A 364 14.45 -27.43 -27.03
N GLY A 365 13.55 -28.34 -27.44
CA GLY A 365 13.90 -29.73 -27.74
C GLY A 365 14.20 -30.58 -26.51
N LEU A 366 13.79 -30.13 -25.31
CA LEU A 366 14.06 -30.81 -24.05
C LEU A 366 12.79 -31.53 -23.52
N SER A 367 12.98 -32.72 -22.96
CA SER A 367 11.91 -33.43 -22.25
C SER A 367 11.70 -32.85 -20.85
N THR A 368 10.48 -32.99 -20.33
CA THR A 368 10.12 -32.53 -18.98
C THR A 368 9.45 -33.67 -18.22
N THR A 369 9.94 -33.96 -17.03
CA THR A 369 9.35 -34.94 -16.11
C THR A 369 9.28 -34.31 -14.74
N PHE A 370 8.09 -34.34 -14.13
CA PHE A 370 7.88 -33.80 -12.79
C PHE A 370 8.09 -34.87 -11.71
N ASP A 371 8.63 -34.47 -10.57
CA ASP A 371 8.83 -35.28 -9.37
C ASP A 371 7.90 -34.79 -8.27
N ASP A 372 6.75 -35.44 -8.12
CA ASP A 372 5.73 -35.04 -7.14
C ASP A 372 6.20 -35.23 -5.69
N GLY A 373 7.10 -36.17 -5.44
CA GLY A 373 7.70 -36.38 -4.12
C GLY A 373 8.58 -35.20 -3.71
N LEU A 374 9.44 -34.74 -4.63
CA LEU A 374 10.21 -33.52 -4.40
C LEU A 374 9.29 -32.29 -4.31
N SER A 375 8.28 -32.16 -5.17
CA SER A 375 7.29 -31.05 -5.08
C SER A 375 6.59 -31.00 -3.72
N TYR A 376 6.28 -32.14 -3.10
CA TYR A 376 5.73 -32.20 -1.75
C TYR A 376 6.71 -31.63 -0.71
N VAL A 377 7.99 -31.97 -0.79
CA VAL A 377 9.03 -31.45 0.12
C VAL A 377 9.15 -29.92 0.03
N LEU A 378 9.02 -29.34 -1.18
CA LEU A 378 9.09 -27.89 -1.38
C LEU A 378 7.99 -27.10 -0.64
N GLN A 379 6.86 -27.76 -0.30
CA GLN A 379 5.75 -27.10 0.40
C GLN A 379 6.18 -26.55 1.77
N ALA A 380 7.05 -27.25 2.50
CA ALA A 380 7.52 -26.81 3.80
C ALA A 380 8.26 -25.47 3.72
N ALA A 381 9.10 -25.28 2.70
CA ALA A 381 9.82 -24.03 2.47
C ALA A 381 8.86 -22.88 2.16
N LEU A 382 7.84 -23.11 1.31
CA LEU A 382 6.87 -22.07 0.97
C LEU A 382 6.06 -21.59 2.18
N ALA A 383 5.64 -22.52 3.03
CA ALA A 383 4.97 -22.19 4.28
C ALA A 383 5.87 -21.39 5.23
N ALA A 384 7.15 -21.76 5.34
CA ALA A 384 8.13 -21.03 6.15
C ALA A 384 8.37 -19.61 5.63
N TYR A 385 8.50 -19.41 4.32
CA TYR A 385 8.72 -18.09 3.74
C TYR A 385 7.55 -17.13 4.02
N GLU A 386 6.29 -17.57 3.88
CA GLU A 386 5.17 -16.68 4.19
C GLU A 386 5.08 -16.38 5.68
N ALA A 387 5.29 -17.38 6.52
CA ALA A 387 5.26 -17.19 7.97
C ALA A 387 6.38 -16.25 8.43
N GLU A 388 7.57 -16.29 7.81
CA GLU A 388 8.63 -15.31 8.04
C GLU A 388 8.18 -13.89 7.65
N ARG A 389 7.46 -13.70 6.54
CA ARG A 389 6.94 -12.37 6.16
C ARG A 389 5.93 -11.83 7.17
N VAL A 390 5.10 -12.68 7.76
CA VAL A 390 4.05 -12.28 8.71
C VAL A 390 4.57 -12.15 10.15
N ALA A 391 5.49 -13.01 10.58
CA ALA A 391 6.02 -13.04 11.94
C ALA A 391 7.36 -12.29 12.10
N GLY A 392 8.14 -12.20 11.02
CA GLY A 392 9.49 -11.64 11.02
C GLY A 392 10.55 -12.57 11.61
N VAL A 393 10.29 -13.87 11.66
CA VAL A 393 11.19 -14.90 12.19
C VAL A 393 11.23 -16.07 11.22
N ALA A 394 12.43 -16.44 10.78
CA ALA A 394 12.64 -17.61 9.94
C ALA A 394 12.63 -18.90 10.77
N PHE A 395 12.09 -19.99 10.22
CA PHE A 395 12.09 -21.32 10.84
C PHE A 395 12.02 -22.42 9.78
N GLY A 396 12.31 -23.67 10.17
CA GLY A 396 12.14 -24.85 9.31
C GLY A 396 13.23 -25.08 8.25
N GLY A 397 14.31 -24.28 8.26
CA GLY A 397 15.38 -24.39 7.27
C GLY A 397 16.16 -25.70 7.36
N ALA A 398 16.50 -26.16 8.58
CA ALA A 398 17.28 -27.38 8.77
C ALA A 398 16.49 -28.63 8.35
N GLU A 399 15.23 -28.72 8.74
CA GLU A 399 14.34 -29.82 8.36
C GLU A 399 14.11 -29.87 6.85
N PHE A 400 13.99 -28.69 6.22
CA PHE A 400 13.88 -28.59 4.77
C PHE A 400 15.15 -29.05 4.06
N GLU A 401 16.33 -28.59 4.50
CA GLU A 401 17.61 -29.03 3.92
C GLU A 401 17.80 -30.55 4.03
N ASP A 402 17.50 -31.13 5.19
CA ASP A 402 17.58 -32.58 5.40
C ASP A 402 16.60 -33.34 4.51
N ALA A 403 15.37 -32.84 4.35
CA ALA A 403 14.37 -33.46 3.47
C ALA A 403 14.81 -33.41 2.00
N VAL A 404 15.37 -32.29 1.53
CA VAL A 404 15.90 -32.16 0.16
C VAL A 404 17.10 -33.10 -0.04
N ARG A 405 18.04 -33.15 0.91
CA ARG A 405 19.20 -34.06 0.83
C ARG A 405 18.79 -35.53 0.72
N ARG A 406 17.71 -35.93 1.38
CA ARG A 406 17.17 -37.30 1.28
C ARG A 406 16.39 -37.55 -0.01
N ALA A 407 15.78 -36.52 -0.59
CA ALA A 407 15.02 -36.62 -1.83
C ALA A 407 15.90 -36.59 -3.09
N VAL A 408 17.09 -36.00 -2.99
CA VAL A 408 18.06 -35.88 -4.09
C VAL A 408 19.04 -37.06 -4.02
N PRO A 409 19.10 -37.94 -5.04
CA PRO A 409 20.01 -39.08 -5.03
C PRO A 409 21.50 -38.67 -5.04
N ASP A 410 22.36 -39.58 -4.57
CA ASP A 410 23.81 -39.36 -4.61
C ASP A 410 24.31 -39.15 -6.04
N GLY A 411 25.15 -38.13 -6.24
CA GLY A 411 25.67 -37.73 -7.55
C GLY A 411 24.74 -36.81 -8.35
N HIS A 412 23.56 -36.47 -7.84
CA HIS A 412 22.68 -35.45 -8.41
C HIS A 412 22.94 -34.07 -7.81
N CYS A 413 22.69 -33.05 -8.61
CA CYS A 413 22.62 -31.65 -8.18
C CYS A 413 21.17 -31.23 -7.98
N PHE A 414 20.95 -30.27 -7.08
CA PHE A 414 19.66 -29.63 -6.84
C PHE A 414 19.79 -28.12 -7.03
N LYS A 415 18.86 -27.53 -7.78
CA LYS A 415 18.67 -26.09 -7.89
C LYS A 415 17.22 -25.77 -7.55
N GLY A 416 16.98 -24.78 -6.70
CA GLY A 416 15.65 -24.33 -6.32
C GLY A 416 15.57 -22.82 -6.27
N HIS A 417 14.49 -22.25 -6.78
CA HIS A 417 14.24 -20.82 -6.76
C HIS A 417 12.83 -20.53 -6.23
N PRO A 418 12.71 -19.91 -5.04
CA PRO A 418 11.45 -19.42 -4.52
C PRO A 418 11.14 -18.02 -5.07
N ALA A 419 9.89 -17.81 -5.50
CA ALA A 419 9.38 -16.51 -5.93
C ALA A 419 8.01 -16.26 -5.30
N CYS A 420 7.71 -14.99 -4.98
CA CYS A 420 6.43 -14.56 -4.42
C CYS A 420 5.78 -13.53 -5.34
N PHE A 421 4.48 -13.69 -5.59
CA PHE A 421 3.67 -12.82 -6.42
C PHE A 421 2.43 -12.32 -5.67
N ALA A 422 1.98 -11.10 -5.98
CA ALA A 422 0.75 -10.53 -5.43
C ALA A 422 -0.50 -10.88 -6.28
N HIS A 423 -0.39 -11.85 -7.19
CA HIS A 423 -1.44 -12.29 -8.09
C HIS A 423 -1.29 -13.77 -8.44
N ALA A 424 -2.39 -14.39 -8.89
CA ALA A 424 -2.43 -15.79 -9.31
C ALA A 424 -2.54 -15.97 -10.84
N ASP A 425 -2.21 -14.95 -11.64
CA ASP A 425 -2.22 -15.05 -13.11
C ASP A 425 -1.07 -15.94 -13.63
N PRO A 426 -1.35 -17.12 -14.24
CA PRO A 426 -0.33 -18.04 -14.70
C PRO A 426 0.60 -17.45 -15.77
N THR A 427 0.09 -16.58 -16.63
CA THR A 427 0.85 -16.02 -17.75
C THR A 427 1.91 -15.05 -17.24
N HIS A 428 1.51 -14.16 -16.35
CA HIS A 428 2.43 -13.20 -15.74
C HIS A 428 3.43 -13.90 -14.81
N VAL A 429 2.99 -14.87 -14.01
CA VAL A 429 3.88 -15.66 -13.15
C VAL A 429 4.93 -16.41 -13.97
N PHE A 430 4.51 -17.13 -15.02
CA PHE A 430 5.46 -17.83 -15.88
C PHE A 430 6.38 -16.88 -16.65
N GLY A 431 5.86 -15.76 -17.14
CA GLY A 431 6.65 -14.71 -17.78
C GLY A 431 7.77 -14.18 -16.87
N ALA A 432 7.47 -13.95 -15.60
CA ALA A 432 8.45 -13.53 -14.59
C ALA A 432 9.50 -14.62 -14.32
N LEU A 433 9.08 -15.89 -14.16
CA LEU A 433 10.00 -17.01 -14.00
C LEU A 433 10.93 -17.18 -15.20
N ARG A 434 10.46 -16.94 -16.42
CA ARG A 434 11.30 -17.02 -17.62
C ARG A 434 12.31 -15.85 -17.70
N ALA A 435 11.93 -14.67 -17.25
CA ALA A 435 12.78 -13.49 -17.24
C ALA A 435 13.83 -13.51 -16.11
N GLY A 436 13.55 -14.20 -15.00
CA GLY A 436 14.48 -14.32 -13.87
C GLY A 436 15.70 -15.17 -14.21
N ALA A 437 16.90 -14.71 -13.84
CA ALA A 437 18.16 -15.40 -14.14
C ALA A 437 18.21 -16.83 -13.57
N LEU A 438 17.94 -16.99 -12.26
CA LEU A 438 17.99 -18.29 -11.58
C LEU A 438 16.91 -19.27 -12.08
N SER A 439 15.68 -18.79 -12.24
CA SER A 439 14.58 -19.60 -12.77
C SER A 439 14.79 -19.95 -14.24
N GLY A 440 15.34 -19.04 -15.05
CA GLY A 440 15.75 -19.28 -16.43
C GLY A 440 16.81 -20.39 -16.53
N GLU A 441 17.84 -20.35 -15.68
CA GLU A 441 18.83 -21.43 -15.59
C GLU A 441 18.21 -22.78 -15.21
N ILE A 442 17.26 -22.79 -14.27
CA ILE A 442 16.53 -24.01 -13.89
C ILE A 442 15.74 -24.54 -15.09
N LEU A 443 14.99 -23.67 -15.79
CA LEU A 443 14.19 -24.05 -16.96
C LEU A 443 15.06 -24.58 -18.11
N ALA A 444 16.26 -24.03 -18.30
CA ALA A 444 17.22 -24.43 -19.33
C ALA A 444 18.13 -25.59 -18.91
N THR A 445 17.97 -26.15 -17.71
CA THR A 445 18.85 -27.21 -17.20
C THR A 445 18.81 -28.45 -18.10
N VAL A 446 20.00 -28.94 -18.42
CA VAL A 446 20.27 -30.17 -19.18
C VAL A 446 21.16 -31.08 -18.33
N GLY A 447 20.81 -32.36 -18.27
CA GLY A 447 21.53 -33.38 -17.53
C GLY A 447 20.84 -34.73 -17.63
N ASP A 448 21.51 -35.77 -17.15
CA ASP A 448 20.92 -37.10 -17.09
C ASP A 448 19.89 -37.18 -15.95
N ASN A 449 18.80 -37.93 -16.17
CA ASN A 449 17.72 -38.08 -15.20
C ASN A 449 17.20 -36.73 -14.63
N THR A 450 17.09 -35.72 -15.50
CA THR A 450 16.58 -34.40 -15.15
C THR A 450 15.11 -34.48 -14.75
N ARG A 451 14.79 -34.10 -13.51
CA ARG A 451 13.42 -34.03 -12.99
C ARG A 451 13.13 -32.68 -12.35
N PHE A 452 12.01 -32.11 -12.73
CA PHE A 452 11.54 -30.83 -12.21
C PHE A 452 10.63 -31.06 -11.00
N ALA A 453 10.66 -30.14 -10.06
CA ALA A 453 9.67 -30.05 -9.01
C ALA A 453 9.09 -28.64 -9.02
N LEU A 454 7.78 -28.56 -8.93
CA LEU A 454 7.05 -27.30 -8.86
C LEU A 454 6.04 -27.41 -7.74
N ARG A 455 6.08 -26.44 -6.83
CA ARG A 455 5.05 -26.29 -5.81
C ARG A 455 4.53 -24.86 -5.79
N VAL A 456 3.22 -24.73 -5.65
CA VAL A 456 2.56 -23.43 -5.49
C VAL A 456 1.79 -23.43 -4.18
N GLN A 457 1.85 -22.32 -3.45
CA GLN A 457 1.06 -22.10 -2.25
C GLN A 457 0.49 -20.67 -2.29
N ALA A 458 -0.82 -20.53 -2.08
CA ALA A 458 -1.46 -19.23 -2.02
C ALA A 458 -1.95 -18.94 -0.60
N HIS A 459 -1.93 -17.67 -0.22
CA HIS A 459 -2.41 -17.16 1.05
C HIS A 459 -3.35 -15.99 0.78
N ALA A 460 -4.62 -16.16 1.15
CA ALA A 460 -5.64 -15.14 0.97
C ALA A 460 -5.61 -14.15 2.14
N TYR A 461 -5.67 -12.87 1.80
CA TYR A 461 -5.72 -11.76 2.73
C TYR A 461 -6.98 -10.92 2.51
N ALA A 462 -7.26 -10.02 3.45
CA ALA A 462 -8.35 -9.05 3.33
C ALA A 462 -8.25 -8.26 2.01
N GLU A 463 -9.39 -7.70 1.58
CA GLU A 463 -9.51 -6.91 0.34
C GLU A 463 -9.17 -7.68 -0.94
N ALA A 464 -9.27 -9.01 -0.88
CA ALA A 464 -8.90 -9.94 -1.94
C ALA A 464 -7.42 -9.83 -2.38
N SER A 465 -6.55 -9.32 -1.50
CA SER A 465 -5.11 -9.46 -1.66
C SER A 465 -4.70 -10.92 -1.52
N VAL A 466 -3.65 -11.32 -2.23
CA VAL A 466 -3.14 -12.70 -2.20
C VAL A 466 -1.63 -12.70 -2.26
N ALA A 467 -0.98 -13.53 -1.46
CA ALA A 467 0.42 -13.90 -1.65
C ALA A 467 0.49 -15.28 -2.29
N VAL A 468 1.10 -15.37 -3.46
CA VAL A 468 1.31 -16.62 -4.19
C VAL A 468 2.80 -16.93 -4.21
N TRP A 469 3.18 -17.96 -3.47
CA TRP A 469 4.53 -18.51 -3.49
C TRP A 469 4.64 -19.62 -4.52
N VAL A 470 5.71 -19.56 -5.31
CA VAL A 470 6.07 -20.58 -6.29
C VAL A 470 7.50 -21.00 -6.02
N MET A 471 7.72 -22.31 -5.87
CA MET A 471 9.06 -22.87 -5.84
C MET A 471 9.27 -23.72 -7.09
N LEU A 472 10.13 -23.23 -7.98
CA LEU A 472 10.59 -23.98 -9.14
C LEU A 472 11.93 -24.60 -8.80
N ALA A 473 12.05 -25.92 -8.95
CA ALA A 473 13.28 -26.64 -8.71
C ALA A 473 13.55 -27.69 -9.77
N VAL A 474 14.81 -28.10 -9.87
CA VAL A 474 15.26 -29.21 -10.71
C VAL A 474 16.30 -30.02 -9.96
N ARG A 475 16.18 -31.34 -10.07
CA ARG A 475 17.25 -32.28 -9.75
C ARG A 475 17.75 -32.95 -11.03
N TYR A 476 19.05 -33.11 -11.17
CA TYR A 476 19.64 -33.68 -12.36
C TYR A 476 21.02 -34.25 -12.04
N GLN A 477 21.45 -35.24 -12.81
CA GLN A 477 22.82 -35.71 -12.77
C GLN A 477 23.64 -34.90 -13.77
N PRO A 478 24.75 -34.27 -13.36
CA PRO A 478 25.61 -33.52 -14.28
C PRO A 478 26.14 -34.43 -15.38
N LEU A 479 26.16 -33.92 -16.62
CA LEU A 479 26.84 -34.59 -17.71
C LEU A 479 28.31 -34.71 -17.34
N ARG A 480 28.85 -35.93 -17.34
CA ARG A 480 30.30 -36.11 -17.14
C ARG A 480 31.01 -35.35 -18.26
N SER A 481 31.89 -34.42 -17.91
CA SER A 481 32.84 -33.85 -18.87
C SER A 481 33.66 -35.03 -19.42
N LEU A 482 33.48 -35.33 -20.70
CA LEU A 482 34.35 -36.25 -21.43
C LEU A 482 35.78 -35.70 -21.49
#